data_AF-A0A656JYI5-F1
#
_entry.id   AF-A0A656JYI5-F1
#
_cell.length_a   1.000
_cell.length_b   1.000
_cell.length_c   1.000
_cell.angle_alpha   90.00
_cell.angle_beta   90.00
_cell.angle_gamma   90.00
#
_symmetry.space_group_name_H-M   'P 1'
#
loop_
_entity.id
_entity.type
_entity.pdbx_description
1 polymer ?
#
loop_
_entity_poly.entity_id
_entity_poly.type
_entity_poly.pdbx_seq_one_letter_code
_entity_poly.pdbx_strand_id
1 'polypeptide(L)' 'MAHPLEATQRLREDAVTERNRRDTYQAIAPAVQDGLYLVPKVIE' A
#
# COMPACT_ATOMS: atom_id res chain seq x y z
N MET A 1 10.90 0.94 28.74
CA MET A 1 11.52 -0.08 27.87
C MET A 1 10.49 -0.51 26.82
N ALA A 2 10.46 0.12 25.64
CA ALA A 2 9.36 -0.06 24.67
C ALA A 2 9.47 -1.36 23.84
N HIS A 3 10.64 -1.99 23.80
CA HIS A 3 10.87 -3.28 23.14
C HIS A 3 11.83 -4.14 23.99
N PRO A 4 11.37 -4.76 25.09
CA PRO A 4 12.22 -5.43 26.07
C PRO A 4 12.43 -6.92 25.77
N LEU A 5 12.79 -7.30 24.55
CA LEU A 5 13.11 -8.68 24.19
C LEU A 5 14.29 -8.71 23.22
N GLU A 6 15.24 -9.61 23.48
CA GLU A 6 16.35 -9.99 22.61
C GLU A 6 15.83 -10.66 21.32
N ALA A 7 15.09 -9.90 20.52
CA ALA A 7 14.44 -10.39 19.32
C ALA A 7 15.43 -10.41 18.17
N THR A 8 15.57 -11.57 17.54
CA THR A 8 16.26 -11.68 16.25
C THR A 8 15.37 -11.14 15.13
N GLN A 9 15.99 -10.69 14.04
CA GLN A 9 15.26 -10.16 12.89
C GLN A 9 14.48 -11.29 12.21
N ARG A 10 13.15 -11.14 12.11
CA ARG A 10 12.32 -12.05 11.33
C ARG A 10 12.55 -11.83 9.85
N LEU A 11 12.89 -12.91 9.15
CA LEU A 11 12.93 -12.93 7.70
C LEU A 11 11.54 -13.19 7.13
N ARG A 12 11.29 -12.67 5.93
CA ARG A 12 10.08 -12.93 5.14
C ARG A 12 10.43 -13.91 4.02
N GLU A 13 9.59 -14.92 3.80
CA GLU A 13 9.73 -15.82 2.66
C GLU A 13 9.61 -15.06 1.33
N ASP A 14 10.37 -15.48 0.32
CA ASP A 14 10.31 -14.92 -1.04
C ASP A 14 9.13 -15.49 -1.84
N ALA A 15 7.93 -15.20 -1.35
CA ALA A 15 6.67 -15.62 -1.95
C ALA A 15 5.78 -14.41 -2.23
N VAL A 16 5.15 -14.39 -3.40
CA VAL A 16 4.12 -13.40 -3.77
C VAL A 16 2.84 -13.72 -3.01
N THR A 17 2.27 -12.75 -2.30
CA THR A 17 1.05 -12.95 -1.50
C THR A 17 -0.12 -12.07 -1.95
N GLU A 18 0.18 -11.04 -2.74
CA GLU A 18 -0.71 -9.97 -3.12
C GLU A 18 -1.65 -10.39 -4.26
N ARG A 19 -2.93 -10.11 -4.08
CA ARG A 19 -3.95 -10.23 -5.13
C ARG A 19 -4.31 -8.86 -5.66
N ASN A 20 -4.76 -8.79 -6.91
CA ASN A 20 -5.33 -7.56 -7.44
C ASN A 20 -6.56 -7.15 -6.63
N ARG A 21 -6.54 -5.93 -6.08
CA ARG A 21 -7.60 -5.32 -5.28
C ARG A 21 -7.99 -3.94 -5.81
N ARG A 22 -7.71 -3.67 -7.09
CA ARG A 22 -7.97 -2.39 -7.75
C ARG A 22 -9.38 -1.87 -7.46
N ASP A 23 -10.38 -2.70 -7.70
CA ASP A 23 -11.79 -2.29 -7.59
C ASP A 23 -12.15 -1.90 -6.16
N THR A 24 -11.71 -2.69 -5.17
CA THR A 24 -11.94 -2.41 -3.75
C THR A 24 -11.30 -1.08 -3.32
N TYR A 25 -10.08 -0.81 -3.77
CA TYR A 25 -9.36 0.40 -3.38
C TYR A 25 -9.88 1.65 -4.10
N GLN A 26 -10.26 1.51 -5.37
CA GLN A 26 -10.81 2.62 -6.16
C GLN A 26 -12.25 2.96 -5.79
N ALA A 27 -13.00 2.03 -5.18
CA ALA A 27 -14.37 2.28 -4.72
C ALA A 27 -14.50 3.41 -3.69
N ILE A 28 -13.46 3.67 -2.88
CA ILE A 28 -13.46 4.72 -1.85
C ILE A 28 -12.64 5.96 -2.26
N ALA A 29 -12.07 5.96 -3.46
CA ALA A 29 -11.18 7.02 -3.89
C ALA A 29 -11.97 8.25 -4.36
N PRO A 30 -11.52 9.48 -4.02
CA PRO A 30 -12.23 10.69 -4.44
C PRO A 30 -12.31 10.88 -5.96
N ALA A 31 -11.28 10.47 -6.68
CA ALA A 31 -11.22 10.57 -8.14
C ALA A 31 -10.29 9.50 -8.73
N VAL A 32 -10.81 8.76 -9.70
CA VAL A 32 -10.09 7.73 -10.44
C VAL A 32 -10.41 7.81 -11.92
N GLN A 33 -9.43 7.52 -12.77
CA GLN A 33 -9.60 7.42 -14.22
C GLN A 33 -8.63 6.39 -14.79
N ASP A 34 -9.10 5.50 -15.68
CA ASP A 34 -8.29 4.47 -16.34
C ASP A 34 -7.46 3.59 -15.37
N GLY A 35 -7.99 3.40 -14.16
CA GLY A 35 -7.30 2.66 -13.10
C GLY A 35 -6.21 3.45 -12.36
N LEU A 36 -6.14 4.76 -12.54
CA LEU A 36 -5.21 5.68 -11.88
C LEU A 36 -5.94 6.56 -10.86
N TYR A 37 -5.27 6.94 -9.78
CA TYR A 37 -5.77 7.93 -8.82
C TYR A 37 -5.43 9.33 -9.32
N LEU A 38 -6.43 10.20 -9.37
CA LEU A 38 -6.24 11.58 -9.82
C LEU A 38 -5.84 12.47 -8.63
N VAL A 39 -4.79 13.26 -8.81
CA VAL A 39 -4.31 14.25 -7.85
C VAL A 39 -4.08 15.58 -8.56
N PRO A 40 -4.29 16.73 -7.90
CA PRO A 40 -3.98 18.02 -8.49
C PRO A 40 -2.49 18.13 -8.80
N LYS A 41 -2.14 18.43 -10.05
CA LYS A 41 -0.79 18.82 -10.42
C LYS A 41 -0.63 20.30 -10.10
N VAL A 42 0.20 20.63 -9.11
CA VAL A 42 0.57 22.02 -8.84
C VAL A 42 1.71 22.39 -9.80
N ILE A 43 1.48 23.43 -10.61
CA ILE A 43 2.47 24.04 -11.50
C ILE A 43 2.46 25.55 -11.25
N GLU A 44 3.65 26.16 -11.27
CA GLU A 44 3.87 27.63 -11.25
C GLU A 44 4.00 28.17 -12.67
#